data_AF-A0A9D6ME18-F1
#
_entry.id   AF-A0A9D6ME18-F1
#
_cell.length_a   1.000
_cell.length_b   1.000
_cell.length_c   1.000
_cell.angle_alpha   90.00
_cell.angle_beta   90.00
_cell.angle_gamma   90.00
#
_symmetry.space_group_name_H-M   'P 1'
#
loop_
_entity.id
_entity.type
_entity.pdbx_description
1 polymer ?
#
loop_
_entity_poly.entity_id
_entity_poly.type
_entity_poly.pdbx_seq_one_letter_code
_entity_poly.pdbx_strand_id
1 'polypeptide(L)'
;ERGRAMGFMSMAASLAWAGGPPLGGLLMRALPWQSIILVEIPVTLIAVVLAWRIMPEDSQTSRPQFDLVGAGSLTASALVLMLGLRQVGQWGWTGGPTLMMAGVFVALIGVFLVTETRHKAPFVPLSLFANRRYSAATAFSATQLMTMFALTLLVPVYLLEVGGFDPAAAGLLVAGLSIARIFFEPIAGRIAELRGSRLPALIGIGLLVAIALAFALGLTPRTPGWLIFVGMFAFGVGISLGRTPVNAAVTHLVDRERLGLALGVFSMITFTGGALGQTFFGVLLRTLSGAGDAPLATAPRPDLLAAFGISFGVVVGVAALAGIFGLRLPGRPMVKDVITTGD
;
A
#
# COMPACT_ATOMS: atom_id res chain seq x y z
N GLU A 1 -8.24 -26.48 10.10
CA GLU A 1 -9.20 -25.38 10.39
C GLU A 1 -8.63 -23.98 10.14
N ARG A 2 -7.47 -23.59 10.71
CA ARG A 2 -6.83 -22.27 10.49
C ARG A 2 -6.63 -21.88 9.02
N GLY A 3 -6.14 -22.80 8.18
CA GLY A 3 -5.93 -22.52 6.74
C GLY A 3 -7.24 -22.25 5.98
N ARG A 4 -8.32 -22.93 6.38
CA ARG A 4 -9.65 -22.77 5.77
C ARG A 4 -10.27 -21.42 6.17
N ALA A 5 -10.11 -21.02 7.44
CA ALA A 5 -10.50 -19.70 7.94
C ALA A 5 -9.70 -18.55 7.27
N MET A 6 -8.38 -18.68 7.18
CA MET A 6 -7.51 -17.73 6.47
C MET A 6 -7.87 -17.64 4.97
N GLY A 7 -8.27 -18.76 4.37
CA GLY A 7 -8.78 -18.81 3.00
C GLY A 7 -10.07 -18.00 2.82
N PHE A 8 -11.06 -18.16 3.71
CA PHE A 8 -12.28 -17.36 3.69
C PHE A 8 -12.01 -15.86 3.91
N MET A 9 -11.13 -15.52 4.85
CA MET A 9 -10.70 -14.13 5.09
C MET A 9 -10.06 -13.52 3.84
N SER A 10 -9.18 -14.27 3.18
CA SER A 10 -8.54 -13.82 1.94
C SER A 10 -9.55 -13.66 0.81
N MET A 11 -10.47 -14.61 0.64
CA MET A 11 -11.51 -14.54 -0.39
C MET A 11 -12.46 -13.34 -0.18
N ALA A 12 -12.87 -13.09 1.07
CA ALA A 12 -13.68 -11.92 1.42
C ALA A 12 -12.92 -10.61 1.14
N ALA A 13 -11.64 -10.53 1.49
CA ALA A 13 -10.81 -9.38 1.19
C ALA A 13 -10.65 -9.17 -0.32
N SER A 14 -10.37 -10.21 -1.10
CA SER A 14 -10.24 -10.12 -2.55
C SER A 14 -11.56 -9.70 -3.22
N LEU A 15 -12.70 -10.19 -2.74
CA LEU A 15 -14.02 -9.75 -3.20
C LEU A 15 -14.27 -8.27 -2.91
N ALA A 16 -13.91 -7.79 -1.71
CA ALA A 16 -14.03 -6.37 -1.36
C ALA A 16 -13.15 -5.50 -2.27
N TRP A 17 -11.89 -5.88 -2.49
CA TRP A 17 -10.99 -5.17 -3.40
C TRP A 17 -11.48 -5.19 -4.85
N ALA A 18 -12.18 -6.23 -5.28
CA ALA A 18 -12.73 -6.36 -6.64
C ALA A 18 -14.04 -5.66 -6.87
N GLY A 19 -14.96 -5.71 -5.91
CA GLY A 19 -16.21 -4.98 -5.97
C GLY A 19 -16.02 -3.47 -5.83
N GLY A 20 -15.00 -3.03 -5.08
CA GLY A 20 -14.76 -1.63 -4.74
C GLY A 20 -14.77 -0.66 -5.94
N PRO A 21 -13.84 -0.76 -6.90
CA PRO A 21 -13.75 0.22 -7.99
C PRO A 21 -15.00 0.28 -8.90
N PRO A 22 -15.59 -0.85 -9.36
CA PRO A 22 -16.84 -0.82 -10.12
C PRO A 22 -18.01 -0.22 -9.34
N LEU A 23 -18.20 -0.62 -8.07
CA LEU A 23 -19.29 -0.10 -7.24
C LEU A 23 -19.09 1.39 -6.96
N GLY A 24 -17.86 1.83 -6.67
CA GLY A 24 -17.52 3.23 -6.46
C GLY A 24 -17.77 4.07 -7.72
N GLY A 25 -17.38 3.59 -8.90
CA GLY A 25 -17.64 4.27 -10.17
C GLY A 25 -19.14 4.40 -10.51
N LEU A 26 -19.92 3.35 -10.25
CA LEU A 26 -21.38 3.38 -10.41
C LEU A 26 -22.05 4.33 -9.42
N LEU A 27 -21.62 4.32 -8.15
CA LEU A 27 -22.11 5.24 -7.13
C LEU A 27 -21.81 6.69 -7.52
N MET A 28 -20.60 7.01 -7.93
CA MET A 28 -20.22 8.37 -8.35
C MET A 28 -20.97 8.86 -9.59
N ARG A 29 -21.46 7.96 -10.44
CA ARG A 29 -22.27 8.33 -11.60
C ARG A 29 -23.67 8.79 -11.20
N ALA A 30 -24.26 8.19 -10.17
CA ALA A 30 -25.65 8.42 -9.76
C ALA A 30 -25.78 9.33 -8.54
N LEU A 31 -24.77 9.37 -7.68
CA LEU A 31 -24.78 10.02 -6.38
C LEU A 31 -23.54 10.89 -6.17
N PRO A 32 -23.61 11.90 -5.29
CA PRO A 32 -22.44 12.66 -4.86
C PRO A 32 -21.36 11.75 -4.27
N TRP A 33 -20.09 12.16 -4.35
CA TRP A 33 -18.94 11.38 -3.88
C TRP A 33 -19.05 10.94 -2.40
N GLN A 34 -19.78 11.71 -1.56
CA GLN A 34 -20.05 11.39 -0.16
C GLN A 34 -20.77 10.05 0.01
N SER A 35 -21.52 9.61 -1.00
CA SER A 35 -22.21 8.31 -0.99
C SER A 35 -21.28 7.12 -0.82
N ILE A 36 -20.03 7.21 -1.30
CA ILE A 36 -19.01 6.16 -1.12
C ILE A 36 -18.78 5.92 0.37
N ILE A 37 -18.65 6.99 1.16
CA ILE A 37 -18.45 6.92 2.61
C ILE A 37 -19.72 6.42 3.31
N LEU A 38 -20.89 6.89 2.88
CA LEU A 38 -22.16 6.50 3.49
C LEU A 38 -22.44 4.99 3.35
N VAL A 39 -21.98 4.34 2.26
CA VAL A 39 -22.11 2.90 2.05
C VAL A 39 -21.19 2.09 2.97
N GLU A 40 -20.03 2.64 3.36
CA GLU A 40 -19.10 1.97 4.29
C GLU A 40 -19.64 1.90 5.71
N ILE A 41 -20.40 2.90 6.15
CA ILE A 41 -20.97 2.99 7.51
C ILE A 41 -21.83 1.76 7.87
N PRO A 42 -22.89 1.38 7.12
CA PRO A 42 -23.74 0.25 7.48
C PRO A 42 -22.97 -1.07 7.43
N VAL A 43 -22.07 -1.27 6.47
CA VAL A 43 -21.24 -2.48 6.37
C VAL A 43 -20.34 -2.61 7.59
N THR A 44 -19.70 -1.52 8.00
CA THR A 44 -18.83 -1.48 9.19
C THR A 44 -19.65 -1.72 10.46
N LEU A 45 -20.82 -1.11 10.58
CA LEU A 45 -21.70 -1.30 11.74
C LEU A 45 -22.13 -2.76 11.89
N ILE A 46 -22.51 -3.41 10.79
CA ILE A 46 -22.86 -4.84 10.78
C ILE A 46 -21.66 -5.68 11.24
N ALA A 47 -20.47 -5.41 10.70
CA ALA A 47 -19.25 -6.14 11.08
C ALA A 47 -18.92 -5.98 12.57
N VAL A 48 -19.04 -4.76 13.12
CA VAL A 48 -18.83 -4.47 14.55
C VAL A 48 -19.84 -5.21 15.42
N VAL A 49 -21.13 -5.18 15.05
CA VAL A 49 -22.19 -5.88 15.80
C VAL A 49 -21.97 -7.39 15.79
N LEU A 50 -21.59 -7.96 14.64
CA LEU A 50 -21.29 -9.39 14.53
C LEU A 50 -20.05 -9.77 15.34
N ALA A 51 -18.97 -8.98 15.24
CA ALA A 51 -17.76 -9.21 16.01
C ALA A 51 -18.06 -9.17 17.52
N TRP A 52 -18.82 -8.17 17.98
CA TRP A 52 -19.19 -8.01 19.39
C TRP A 52 -20.05 -9.16 19.93
N ARG A 53 -20.89 -9.78 19.08
CA ARG A 53 -21.74 -10.92 19.48
C ARG A 53 -21.05 -12.29 19.38
N ILE A 54 -20.10 -12.45 18.47
CA ILE A 54 -19.53 -13.76 18.11
C ILE A 54 -18.14 -13.97 18.72
N MET A 55 -17.33 -12.91 18.88
CA MET A 55 -15.98 -13.08 19.42
C MET A 55 -16.02 -13.42 20.91
N PRO A 56 -15.36 -14.51 21.35
CA PRO A 56 -15.22 -14.81 22.76
C PRO A 56 -14.44 -13.70 23.48
N GLU A 57 -14.74 -13.47 24.76
CA GLU A 57 -13.94 -12.59 25.61
C GLU A 57 -12.50 -13.10 25.69
N ASP A 58 -11.54 -12.22 25.43
CA ASP A 58 -10.12 -12.57 25.44
C ASP A 58 -9.64 -12.74 26.89
N SER A 59 -9.11 -13.92 27.22
CA SER A 59 -8.78 -14.32 28.60
C SER A 59 -7.40 -13.85 29.07
N GLN A 60 -6.71 -12.98 28.33
CA GLN A 60 -5.37 -12.53 28.69
C GLN A 60 -5.39 -11.37 29.70
N THR A 61 -4.95 -11.69 30.92
CA THR A 61 -4.93 -10.87 32.14
C THR A 61 -3.73 -9.93 32.27
N SER A 62 -2.78 -9.97 31.32
CA SER A 62 -1.59 -9.12 31.33
C SER A 62 -1.77 -7.99 30.31
N ARG A 63 -2.09 -6.78 30.78
CA ARG A 63 -1.99 -5.56 29.96
C ARG A 63 -0.55 -5.06 30.05
N PRO A 64 0.33 -5.31 29.06
CA PRO A 64 1.64 -4.70 29.06
C PRO A 64 1.51 -3.17 29.12
N GLN A 65 2.46 -2.50 29.79
CA GLN A 65 2.51 -1.05 29.83
C GLN A 65 2.55 -0.50 28.40
N PHE A 66 1.52 0.25 28.01
CA PHE A 66 1.43 0.84 26.68
C PHE A 66 2.35 2.04 26.58
N ASP A 67 3.26 2.04 25.59
CA ASP A 67 4.12 3.19 25.31
C ASP A 67 3.32 4.30 24.61
N LEU A 68 2.64 5.11 25.42
CA LEU A 68 1.82 6.24 24.96
C LEU A 68 2.68 7.32 24.29
N VAL A 69 3.93 7.51 24.75
CA VAL A 69 4.83 8.55 24.24
C VAL A 69 5.39 8.13 22.88
N GLY A 70 5.83 6.89 22.72
CA GLY A 70 6.27 6.34 21.43
C GLY A 70 5.13 6.30 20.42
N ALA A 71 3.96 5.75 20.80
CA ALA A 71 2.80 5.71 19.92
C ALA A 71 2.33 7.13 19.53
N GLY A 72 2.27 8.06 20.48
CA GLY A 72 1.87 9.44 20.26
C GLY A 72 2.84 10.22 19.36
N SER A 73 4.15 10.11 19.62
CA SER A 73 5.18 10.76 18.81
C SER A 73 5.24 10.24 17.38
N LEU A 74 5.12 8.92 17.18
CA LEU A 74 5.04 8.32 15.85
C LEU A 74 3.79 8.78 15.09
N THR A 75 2.62 8.75 15.74
CA THR A 75 1.35 9.21 15.15
C THR A 75 1.42 10.68 14.76
N ALA A 76 1.91 11.53 15.67
CA ALA A 76 2.08 12.96 15.42
C ALA A 76 3.08 13.21 14.27
N SER A 77 4.16 12.43 14.19
CA SER A 77 5.14 12.57 13.10
C SER A 77 4.52 12.30 11.74
N ALA A 78 3.71 11.24 11.62
CA ALA A 78 3.02 10.91 10.38
C ALA A 78 2.02 12.01 9.98
N LEU A 79 1.26 12.55 10.95
CA LEU A 79 0.34 13.65 10.73
C LEU A 79 1.06 14.91 10.24
N VAL A 80 2.13 15.32 10.90
CA VAL A 80 2.93 16.50 10.52
C VAL A 80 3.52 16.33 9.13
N LEU A 81 4.04 15.14 8.80
CA LEU A 81 4.59 14.86 7.47
C LEU A 81 3.50 14.95 6.39
N MET A 82 2.34 14.33 6.60
CA MET A 82 1.23 14.35 5.64
C MET A 82 0.66 15.77 5.45
N LEU A 83 0.47 16.52 6.55
CA LEU A 83 -0.01 17.90 6.51
C LEU A 83 1.01 18.82 5.84
N GLY A 84 2.29 18.66 6.17
CA GLY A 84 3.39 19.38 5.54
C GLY A 84 3.39 19.17 4.04
N LEU A 85 3.43 17.90 3.59
CA LEU A 85 3.40 17.54 2.16
C LEU A 85 2.18 18.11 1.44
N ARG A 86 0.99 18.03 2.05
CA ARG A 86 -0.22 18.58 1.45
C ARG A 86 -0.12 20.09 1.17
N GLN A 87 0.48 20.84 2.10
CA GLN A 87 0.59 22.30 2.00
C GLN A 87 1.82 22.78 1.22
N VAL A 88 2.70 21.87 0.79
CA VAL A 88 3.88 22.22 -0.05
C VAL A 88 3.48 22.99 -1.30
N GLY A 89 2.31 22.73 -1.88
CA GLY A 89 1.83 23.48 -3.04
C GLY A 89 1.68 24.99 -2.77
N GLN A 90 1.24 25.37 -1.57
CA GLN A 90 1.06 26.76 -1.15
C GLN A 90 2.35 27.37 -0.60
N TRP A 91 3.05 26.62 0.25
CA TRP A 91 4.21 27.12 0.97
C TRP A 91 5.50 27.05 0.16
N GLY A 92 5.52 26.25 -0.90
CA GLY A 92 6.72 25.90 -1.64
C GLY A 92 7.59 24.88 -0.89
N TRP A 93 8.40 24.13 -1.64
CA TRP A 93 9.29 23.11 -1.08
C TRP A 93 10.34 23.66 -0.11
N THR A 94 10.79 24.90 -0.34
CA THR A 94 11.79 25.61 0.48
C THR A 94 11.19 26.72 1.34
N GLY A 95 9.86 26.81 1.41
CA GLY A 95 9.19 27.79 2.25
C GLY A 95 9.42 27.56 3.73
N GLY A 96 9.48 28.65 4.51
CA GLY A 96 9.65 28.60 5.97
C GLY A 96 8.68 27.63 6.68
N PRO A 97 7.35 27.66 6.39
CA PRO A 97 6.40 26.72 6.98
C PRO A 97 6.68 25.25 6.65
N THR A 98 7.08 24.95 5.40
CA THR A 98 7.45 23.59 4.97
C THR A 98 8.68 23.09 5.73
N LEU A 99 9.72 23.93 5.84
CA LEU A 99 10.94 23.61 6.58
C LEU A 99 10.67 23.46 8.08
N MET A 100 9.76 24.26 8.65
CA MET A 100 9.32 24.12 10.03
C MET A 100 8.61 22.78 10.27
N MET A 101 7.67 22.39 9.40
CA MET A 101 6.98 21.09 9.48
C MET A 101 7.98 19.93 9.33
N ALA A 102 8.95 20.05 8.42
CA ALA A 102 10.02 19.07 8.30
C ALA A 102 10.87 18.98 9.59
N GLY A 103 11.20 20.11 10.21
CA GLY A 103 11.89 20.16 11.50
C GLY A 103 11.09 19.50 12.63
N VAL A 104 9.78 19.79 12.73
CA VAL A 104 8.87 19.16 13.71
C VAL A 104 8.78 17.65 13.47
N PHE A 105 8.67 17.21 12.21
CA PHE A 105 8.69 15.80 11.85
C PHE A 105 9.98 15.12 12.34
N VAL A 106 11.15 15.69 12.04
CA VAL A 106 12.45 15.15 12.47
C VAL A 106 12.54 15.10 13.99
N ALA A 107 12.07 16.14 14.69
CA ALA A 107 12.05 16.17 16.15
C ALA A 107 11.15 15.07 16.75
N LEU A 108 9.95 14.86 16.21
CA LEU A 108 9.02 13.82 16.65
C LEU A 108 9.56 12.41 16.40
N ILE A 109 10.20 12.17 15.26
CA ILE A 109 10.92 10.92 15.00
C ILE A 109 12.07 10.73 15.99
N GLY A 110 12.80 11.79 16.32
CA GLY A 110 13.84 11.76 17.35
C GLY A 110 13.28 11.34 18.73
N VAL A 111 12.16 11.93 19.14
CA VAL A 111 11.45 11.58 20.39
C VAL A 111 11.00 10.11 20.36
N PHE A 112 10.45 9.65 19.25
CA PHE A 112 10.04 8.26 19.07
C PHE A 112 11.23 7.30 19.24
N LEU A 113 12.34 7.52 18.53
CA LEU A 113 13.51 6.66 18.60
C LEU A 113 14.16 6.63 20.00
N VAL A 114 14.23 7.78 20.69
CA VAL A 114 14.76 7.84 22.07
C VAL A 114 13.82 7.15 23.05
N THR A 115 12.51 7.29 22.89
CA THR A 115 11.53 6.62 23.75
C THR A 115 11.61 5.11 23.57
N GLU A 116 11.65 4.62 22.33
CA GLU A 116 11.63 3.18 22.07
C GLU A 116 12.91 2.43 22.45
N THR A 117 14.04 3.13 22.47
CA THR A 117 15.29 2.56 22.96
C THR A 117 15.35 2.48 24.48
N ARG A 118 14.48 3.20 25.20
CA ARG A 118 14.48 3.30 26.67
C ARG A 118 13.25 2.66 27.33
N HIS A 119 12.14 2.51 26.63
CA HIS A 119 10.89 1.98 27.18
C HIS A 119 10.98 0.47 27.43
N LYS A 120 10.41 -0.01 28.55
CA LYS A 120 10.47 -1.43 28.95
C LYS A 120 9.60 -2.35 28.08
N ALA A 121 8.54 -1.78 27.49
CA ALA A 121 7.64 -2.43 26.55
C ALA A 121 7.48 -1.50 25.34
N PRO A 122 8.44 -1.48 24.40
CA PRO A 122 8.42 -0.55 23.28
C PRO A 122 7.24 -0.84 22.34
N PHE A 123 6.61 0.21 21.80
CA PHE A 123 5.51 0.07 20.85
C PHE A 123 5.97 -0.55 19.52
N VAL A 124 7.18 -0.19 19.06
CA VAL A 124 7.90 -0.79 17.95
C VAL A 124 9.25 -1.33 18.44
N PRO A 125 9.35 -2.65 18.70
CA PRO A 125 10.62 -3.26 19.09
C PRO A 125 11.63 -3.19 17.95
N LEU A 126 12.58 -2.25 18.05
CA LEU A 126 13.60 -2.01 17.03
C LEU A 126 14.49 -3.24 16.75
N SER A 127 14.56 -4.17 17.71
CA SER A 127 15.26 -5.46 17.56
C SER A 127 14.71 -6.32 16.42
N LEU A 128 13.46 -6.14 15.99
CA LEU A 128 12.91 -6.80 14.80
C LEU A 128 13.69 -6.44 13.54
N PHE A 129 14.18 -5.20 13.44
CA PHE A 129 14.91 -4.72 12.27
C PHE A 129 16.39 -5.15 12.25
N ALA A 130 16.88 -5.76 13.33
CA ALA A 130 18.18 -6.42 13.32
C ALA A 130 18.19 -7.64 12.39
N ASN A 131 17.02 -8.30 12.21
CA ASN A 131 16.87 -9.33 11.19
C ASN A 131 16.79 -8.68 9.80
N ARG A 132 17.90 -8.74 9.05
CA ARG A 132 18.02 -8.18 7.70
C ARG A 132 16.92 -8.65 6.74
N ARG A 133 16.41 -9.88 6.88
CA ARG A 133 15.34 -10.42 6.04
C ARG A 133 13.99 -9.79 6.39
N TYR A 134 13.72 -9.58 7.69
CA TYR A 134 12.51 -8.88 8.15
C TYR A 134 12.51 -7.42 7.68
N SER A 135 13.64 -6.73 7.83
CA SER A 135 13.81 -5.35 7.35
C SER A 135 13.64 -5.26 5.83
N ALA A 136 14.21 -6.19 5.07
CA ALA A 136 14.04 -6.25 3.62
C ALA A 136 12.59 -6.53 3.21
N ALA A 137 11.92 -7.49 3.85
CA ALA A 137 10.51 -7.80 3.59
C ALA A 137 9.58 -6.62 3.92
N THR A 138 9.85 -5.92 5.02
CA THR A 138 9.08 -4.73 5.42
C THR A 138 9.30 -3.58 4.44
N ALA A 139 10.54 -3.27 4.08
CA ALA A 139 10.86 -2.21 3.12
C ALA A 139 10.31 -2.52 1.71
N PHE A 140 10.43 -3.77 1.27
CA PHE A 140 9.82 -4.25 0.03
C PHE A 140 8.30 -4.04 0.04
N SER A 141 7.62 -4.46 1.11
CA SER A 141 6.16 -4.39 1.17
C SER A 141 5.65 -2.95 1.23
N ALA A 142 6.35 -2.08 1.97
CA ALA A 142 6.05 -0.66 2.02
C ALA A 142 6.22 0.03 0.66
N THR A 143 7.35 -0.20 -0.02
CA THR A 143 7.61 0.39 -1.36
C THR A 143 6.71 -0.19 -2.45
N GLN A 144 6.35 -1.48 -2.34
CA GLN A 144 5.37 -2.09 -3.23
C GLN A 144 3.97 -1.52 -3.00
N LEU A 145 3.53 -1.30 -1.75
CA LEU A 145 2.25 -0.67 -1.48
C LEU A 145 2.23 0.80 -1.89
N MET A 146 3.34 1.51 -1.72
CA MET A 146 3.54 2.87 -2.24
C MET A 146 3.33 2.91 -3.77
N THR A 147 3.90 1.96 -4.50
CA THR A 147 3.71 1.80 -5.96
C THR A 147 2.25 1.52 -6.32
N MET A 148 1.60 0.64 -5.56
CA MET A 148 0.17 0.35 -5.73
C MET A 148 -0.68 1.60 -5.57
N PHE A 149 -0.51 2.32 -4.47
CA PHE A 149 -1.31 3.50 -4.15
C PHE A 149 -1.05 4.66 -5.12
N ALA A 150 0.19 4.79 -5.60
CA ALA A 150 0.55 5.73 -6.66
C ALA A 150 -0.27 5.47 -7.93
N LEU A 151 -0.29 4.24 -8.42
CA LEU A 151 -0.98 3.90 -9.67
C LEU A 151 -2.50 3.90 -9.52
N THR A 152 -3.04 3.48 -8.38
CA THR A 152 -4.47 3.59 -8.09
C THR A 152 -4.94 5.04 -7.88
N LEU A 153 -4.01 6.00 -7.74
CA LEU A 153 -4.31 7.43 -7.79
C LEU A 153 -4.13 7.98 -9.20
N LEU A 154 -2.96 7.76 -9.82
CA LEU A 154 -2.59 8.38 -11.09
C LEU A 154 -3.47 7.91 -12.24
N VAL A 155 -3.79 6.62 -12.33
CA VAL A 155 -4.51 6.06 -13.47
C VAL A 155 -5.97 6.54 -13.54
N PRO A 156 -6.79 6.45 -12.47
CA PRO A 156 -8.15 7.00 -12.53
C PRO A 156 -8.15 8.50 -12.82
N VAL A 157 -7.25 9.27 -12.21
CA VAL A 157 -7.16 10.73 -12.45
C VAL A 157 -6.78 11.01 -13.90
N TYR A 158 -5.85 10.25 -14.50
CA TYR A 158 -5.52 10.35 -15.91
C TYR A 158 -6.74 10.06 -16.81
N LEU A 159 -7.47 8.98 -16.52
CA LEU A 159 -8.64 8.58 -17.32
C LEU A 159 -9.73 9.66 -17.32
N LEU A 160 -9.96 10.30 -16.17
CA LEU A 160 -10.96 11.35 -16.02
C LEU A 160 -10.51 12.68 -16.64
N GLU A 161 -9.31 13.17 -16.28
CA GLU A 161 -8.86 14.53 -16.61
C GLU A 161 -8.27 14.63 -18.03
N VAL A 162 -7.64 13.56 -18.52
CA VAL A 162 -6.94 13.53 -19.81
C VAL A 162 -7.64 12.63 -20.82
N GLY A 163 -8.04 11.44 -20.39
CA GLY A 163 -8.68 10.44 -21.24
C GLY A 163 -10.14 10.77 -21.59
N GLY A 164 -10.79 11.67 -20.83
CA GLY A 164 -12.18 12.04 -21.04
C GLY A 164 -13.18 10.90 -20.79
N PHE A 165 -12.78 9.87 -20.05
CA PHE A 165 -13.68 8.77 -19.67
C PHE A 165 -14.67 9.24 -18.62
N ASP A 166 -15.88 8.68 -18.64
CA ASP A 166 -16.80 8.85 -17.53
C ASP A 166 -16.32 8.04 -16.29
N PRO A 167 -16.79 8.38 -15.08
CA PRO A 167 -16.38 7.68 -13.86
C PRO A 167 -16.64 6.17 -13.87
N ALA A 168 -17.72 5.74 -14.54
CA ALA A 168 -18.09 4.34 -14.62
C ALA A 168 -17.10 3.54 -15.50
N ALA A 169 -16.74 4.06 -16.68
CA ALA A 169 -15.74 3.45 -17.54
C ALA A 169 -14.35 3.45 -16.89
N ALA A 170 -13.95 4.57 -16.26
CA ALA A 170 -12.68 4.63 -15.54
C ALA A 170 -12.60 3.59 -14.41
N GLY A 171 -13.68 3.44 -13.63
CA GLY A 171 -13.79 2.41 -12.59
C GLY A 171 -13.68 0.98 -13.15
N LEU A 172 -14.30 0.70 -14.29
CA LEU A 172 -14.22 -0.61 -14.95
C LEU A 172 -12.81 -0.93 -15.46
N LEU A 173 -12.10 0.06 -16.02
CA LEU A 173 -10.73 -0.11 -16.48
C LEU A 173 -9.77 -0.41 -15.32
N VAL A 174 -9.94 0.29 -14.20
CA VAL A 174 -9.16 0.09 -12.98
C VAL A 174 -9.50 -1.24 -12.31
N ALA A 175 -10.73 -1.74 -12.46
CA ALA A 175 -11.14 -3.04 -11.92
C ALA A 175 -10.29 -4.21 -12.45
N GLY A 176 -9.62 -4.06 -13.60
CA GLY A 176 -8.65 -5.04 -14.10
C GLY A 176 -7.60 -5.43 -13.05
N LEU A 177 -7.12 -4.45 -12.26
CA LEU A 177 -6.22 -4.67 -11.12
C LEU A 177 -6.79 -5.68 -10.13
N SER A 178 -8.04 -5.49 -9.73
CA SER A 178 -8.66 -6.30 -8.70
C SER A 178 -9.06 -7.68 -9.22
N ILE A 179 -9.52 -7.77 -10.48
CA ILE A 179 -9.79 -9.04 -11.15
C ILE A 179 -8.52 -9.89 -11.18
N ALA A 180 -7.39 -9.32 -11.60
CA ALA A 180 -6.12 -10.03 -11.57
C ALA A 180 -5.76 -10.50 -10.15
N ARG A 181 -5.97 -9.67 -9.14
CA ARG A 181 -5.67 -10.06 -7.75
C ARG A 181 -6.48 -11.26 -7.27
N ILE A 182 -7.77 -11.34 -7.59
CA ILE A 182 -8.61 -12.52 -7.24
C ILE A 182 -7.98 -13.82 -7.74
N PHE A 183 -7.53 -13.84 -9.00
CA PHE A 183 -7.03 -15.07 -9.62
C PHE A 183 -5.57 -15.35 -9.26
N PHE A 184 -4.74 -14.33 -9.15
CA PHE A 184 -3.29 -14.49 -9.03
C PHE A 184 -2.77 -14.44 -7.59
N GLU A 185 -3.52 -13.95 -6.61
CA GLU A 185 -3.10 -14.02 -5.19
C GLU A 185 -2.96 -15.48 -4.69
N PRO A 186 -3.91 -16.41 -4.94
CA PRO A 186 -3.75 -17.82 -4.56
C PRO A 186 -2.59 -18.49 -5.29
N ILE A 187 -2.41 -18.18 -6.59
CA ILE A 187 -1.32 -18.70 -7.40
C ILE A 187 0.03 -18.24 -6.85
N ALA A 188 0.15 -16.96 -6.51
CA ALA A 188 1.35 -16.40 -5.90
C ALA A 188 1.69 -17.09 -4.57
N GLY A 189 0.69 -17.36 -3.73
CA GLY A 189 0.86 -18.13 -2.49
C GLY A 189 1.44 -19.52 -2.76
N ARG A 190 0.87 -20.26 -3.72
CA ARG A 190 1.38 -21.60 -4.10
C ARG A 190 2.78 -21.58 -4.68
N ILE A 191 3.12 -20.56 -5.48
CA ILE A 191 4.49 -20.37 -5.99
C ILE A 191 5.46 -20.12 -4.83
N ALA A 192 5.06 -19.34 -3.82
CA ALA A 192 5.88 -19.05 -2.65
C ALA A 192 6.22 -20.32 -1.85
N GLU A 193 5.25 -21.22 -1.69
CA GLU A 193 5.43 -22.51 -1.03
C GLU A 193 6.45 -23.40 -1.77
N LEU A 194 6.46 -23.36 -3.10
CA LEU A 194 7.31 -24.24 -3.92
C LEU A 194 8.70 -23.64 -4.22
N ARG A 195 8.80 -22.32 -4.36
CA ARG A 195 10.00 -21.64 -4.89
C ARG A 195 10.59 -20.59 -3.93
N GLY A 196 9.98 -20.38 -2.76
CA GLY A 196 10.32 -19.28 -1.86
C GLY A 196 9.77 -17.94 -2.34
N SER A 197 9.94 -16.88 -1.54
CA SER A 197 9.31 -15.58 -1.80
C SER A 197 10.08 -14.68 -2.76
N ARG A 198 11.41 -14.86 -2.89
CA ARG A 198 12.26 -13.98 -3.71
C ARG A 198 11.93 -14.00 -5.21
N LEU A 199 11.80 -15.18 -5.80
CA LEU A 199 11.56 -15.30 -7.25
C LEU A 199 10.24 -14.66 -7.68
N PRO A 200 9.06 -15.01 -7.09
CA PRO A 200 7.81 -14.37 -7.47
C PRO A 200 7.82 -12.86 -7.16
N ALA A 201 8.49 -12.43 -6.09
CA ALA A 201 8.64 -11.01 -5.77
C ALA A 201 9.39 -10.22 -6.85
N LEU A 202 10.50 -10.75 -7.36
CA LEU A 202 11.27 -10.09 -8.42
C LEU A 202 10.53 -10.06 -9.75
N ILE A 203 9.81 -11.14 -10.10
CA ILE A 203 8.95 -11.19 -11.29
C ILE A 203 7.84 -10.13 -11.17
N GLY A 204 7.19 -10.08 -10.01
CA GLY A 204 6.15 -9.11 -9.72
C GLY A 204 6.64 -7.69 -9.94
N ILE A 205 7.80 -7.34 -9.38
CA ILE A 205 8.40 -6.01 -9.53
C ILE A 205 8.80 -5.71 -10.98
N GLY A 206 9.40 -6.67 -11.69
CA GLY A 206 9.71 -6.50 -13.10
C GLY A 206 8.47 -6.12 -13.90
N LEU A 207 7.33 -6.72 -13.57
CA LEU A 207 6.04 -6.40 -14.17
C LEU A 207 5.56 -4.99 -13.78
N LEU A 208 5.66 -4.60 -12.51
CA LEU A 208 5.30 -3.23 -12.06
C LEU A 208 6.15 -2.17 -12.78
N VAL A 209 7.46 -2.39 -12.89
CA VAL A 209 8.40 -1.50 -13.58
C VAL A 209 8.05 -1.39 -15.06
N ALA A 210 7.83 -2.52 -15.73
CA ALA A 210 7.49 -2.54 -17.15
C ALA A 210 6.19 -1.78 -17.44
N ILE A 211 5.17 -1.95 -16.59
CA ILE A 211 3.87 -1.27 -16.76
C ILE A 211 3.98 0.22 -16.46
N ALA A 212 4.64 0.60 -15.37
CA ALA A 212 4.84 2.00 -15.04
C ALA A 212 5.66 2.71 -16.14
N LEU A 213 6.63 2.04 -16.73
CA LEU A 213 7.40 2.57 -17.87
C LEU A 213 6.54 2.67 -19.14
N ALA A 214 5.73 1.65 -19.44
CA ALA A 214 4.79 1.68 -20.56
C ALA A 214 3.78 2.84 -20.42
N PHE A 215 3.32 3.13 -19.21
CA PHE A 215 2.47 4.29 -18.95
C PHE A 215 3.21 5.61 -19.04
N ALA A 216 4.43 5.70 -18.52
CA ALA A 216 5.25 6.90 -18.61
C ALA A 216 5.55 7.31 -20.06
N LEU A 217 5.78 6.33 -20.94
CA LEU A 217 6.20 6.57 -22.32
C LEU A 217 5.05 6.49 -23.34
N GLY A 218 4.02 5.71 -23.06
CA GLY A 218 3.02 5.29 -24.06
C GLY A 218 1.61 5.82 -23.84
N LEU A 219 1.28 6.38 -22.68
CA LEU A 219 -0.07 6.90 -22.45
C LEU A 219 -0.30 8.21 -23.20
N THR A 220 -1.14 8.11 -24.23
CA THR A 220 -1.69 9.26 -24.96
C THR A 220 -3.20 9.39 -24.73
N PRO A 221 -3.79 10.58 -24.93
CA PRO A 221 -5.25 10.75 -24.85
C PRO A 221 -6.04 9.85 -25.83
N ARG A 222 -5.38 9.29 -26.85
CA ARG A 222 -5.99 8.37 -27.83
C ARG A 222 -5.79 6.89 -27.48
N THR A 223 -5.20 6.59 -26.33
CA THR A 223 -4.95 5.20 -25.92
C THR A 223 -6.28 4.48 -25.74
N PRO A 224 -6.51 3.36 -26.43
CA PRO A 224 -7.76 2.62 -26.30
C PRO A 224 -7.89 2.03 -24.90
N GLY A 225 -9.09 2.10 -24.32
CA GLY A 225 -9.36 1.68 -22.94
C GLY A 225 -8.96 0.23 -22.66
N TRP A 226 -9.09 -0.69 -23.62
CA TRP A 226 -8.71 -2.10 -23.42
C TRP A 226 -7.21 -2.28 -23.12
N LEU A 227 -6.32 -1.44 -23.68
CA LEU A 227 -4.89 -1.48 -23.33
C LEU A 227 -4.66 -1.05 -21.88
N ILE A 228 -5.43 -0.09 -21.40
CA ILE A 228 -5.37 0.39 -20.02
C ILE A 228 -5.89 -0.70 -19.08
N PHE A 229 -6.98 -1.39 -19.43
CA PHE A 229 -7.47 -2.55 -18.69
C PHE A 229 -6.42 -3.67 -18.61
N VAL A 230 -5.78 -4.02 -19.73
CA VAL A 230 -4.71 -5.02 -19.76
C VAL A 230 -3.52 -4.58 -18.90
N GLY A 231 -3.14 -3.30 -18.96
CA GLY A 231 -2.09 -2.73 -18.09
C GLY A 231 -2.45 -2.83 -16.61
N MET A 232 -3.68 -2.48 -16.23
CA MET A 232 -4.19 -2.62 -14.85
C MET A 232 -4.27 -4.07 -14.40
N PHE A 233 -4.69 -4.98 -15.28
CA PHE A 233 -4.70 -6.40 -15.01
C PHE A 233 -3.29 -6.94 -14.77
N ALA A 234 -2.36 -6.67 -15.68
CA ALA A 234 -0.96 -7.06 -15.50
C ALA A 234 -0.36 -6.43 -14.24
N PHE A 235 -0.77 -5.20 -13.88
CA PHE A 235 -0.34 -4.55 -12.66
C PHE A 235 -0.83 -5.32 -11.43
N GLY A 236 -2.07 -5.79 -11.44
CA GLY A 236 -2.61 -6.65 -10.40
C GLY A 236 -1.87 -7.97 -10.26
N VAL A 237 -1.49 -8.61 -11.37
CA VAL A 237 -0.64 -9.81 -11.35
C VAL A 237 0.70 -9.50 -10.67
N GLY A 238 1.33 -8.38 -11.01
CA GLY A 238 2.61 -7.98 -10.42
C GLY A 238 2.51 -7.73 -8.92
N ILE A 239 1.42 -7.08 -8.48
CA ILE A 239 1.14 -6.84 -7.06
C ILE A 239 0.93 -8.17 -6.32
N SER A 240 0.14 -9.09 -6.87
CA SER A 240 -0.11 -10.42 -6.28
C SER A 240 1.17 -11.22 -6.10
N LEU A 241 2.02 -11.27 -7.14
CA LEU A 241 3.28 -12.02 -7.11
C LEU A 241 4.29 -11.45 -6.10
N GLY A 242 4.25 -10.15 -5.82
CA GLY A 242 5.12 -9.56 -4.80
C GLY A 242 4.57 -9.62 -3.38
N ARG A 243 3.30 -9.24 -3.16
CA ARG A 243 2.76 -9.07 -1.80
C ARG A 243 2.52 -10.39 -1.10
N THR A 244 1.83 -11.33 -1.75
CA THR A 244 1.40 -12.57 -1.10
C THR A 244 2.58 -13.40 -0.59
N PRO A 245 3.65 -13.64 -1.40
CA PRO A 245 4.80 -14.42 -0.95
C PRO A 245 5.58 -13.74 0.18
N VAL A 246 5.68 -12.40 0.15
CA VAL A 246 6.45 -11.65 1.15
C VAL A 246 5.70 -11.57 2.47
N ASN A 247 4.39 -11.33 2.45
CA ASN A 247 3.55 -11.37 3.65
C ASN A 247 3.63 -12.74 4.35
N ALA A 248 3.55 -13.83 3.57
CA ALA A 248 3.71 -15.17 4.10
C ALA A 248 5.11 -15.36 4.71
N ALA A 249 6.17 -14.93 4.01
CA ALA A 249 7.54 -15.06 4.49
C ALA A 249 7.77 -14.35 5.84
N VAL A 250 7.17 -13.18 6.08
CA VAL A 250 7.32 -12.45 7.35
C VAL A 250 6.91 -13.29 8.55
N THR A 251 5.86 -14.11 8.42
CA THR A 251 5.38 -14.98 9.50
C THR A 251 6.41 -16.03 9.94
N HIS A 252 7.38 -16.34 9.08
CA HIS A 252 8.45 -17.30 9.33
C HIS A 252 9.78 -16.63 9.72
N LEU A 253 9.88 -15.30 9.67
CA LEU A 253 11.10 -14.54 9.98
C LEU A 253 11.18 -14.10 11.44
N VAL A 254 10.14 -14.37 12.23
CA VAL A 254 9.99 -13.91 13.61
C VAL A 254 9.56 -15.06 14.53
N ASP A 255 9.95 -14.99 15.80
CA ASP A 255 9.58 -15.97 16.80
C ASP A 255 8.07 -15.97 17.08
N ARG A 256 7.51 -17.13 17.42
CA ARG A 256 6.06 -17.29 17.63
C ARG A 256 5.51 -16.35 18.70
N GLU A 257 6.29 -16.10 19.74
CA GLU A 257 5.94 -15.22 20.87
C GLU A 257 5.79 -13.76 20.45
N ARG A 258 6.51 -13.33 19.40
CA ARG A 258 6.51 -11.94 18.91
C ARG A 258 5.75 -11.77 17.60
N LEU A 259 5.12 -12.84 17.10
CA LEU A 259 4.49 -12.88 15.77
C LEU A 259 3.40 -11.81 15.61
N GLY A 260 2.49 -11.68 16.58
CA GLY A 260 1.40 -10.70 16.51
C GLY A 260 1.92 -9.26 16.46
N LEU A 261 2.87 -8.94 17.35
CA LEU A 261 3.52 -7.63 17.39
C LEU A 261 4.30 -7.34 16.10
N ALA A 262 5.05 -8.31 15.59
CA ALA A 262 5.84 -8.13 14.38
C ALA A 262 4.95 -7.94 13.15
N LEU A 263 3.86 -8.70 13.03
CA LEU A 263 2.88 -8.50 11.95
C LEU A 263 2.15 -7.16 12.06
N GLY A 264 1.91 -6.68 13.29
CA GLY A 264 1.37 -5.35 13.56
C GLY A 264 2.30 -4.26 13.04
N VAL A 265 3.57 -4.29 13.46
CA VAL A 265 4.61 -3.34 13.01
C VAL A 265 4.80 -3.41 11.48
N PHE A 266 4.88 -4.62 10.92
CA PHE A 266 4.99 -4.84 9.48
C PHE A 266 3.82 -4.21 8.72
N SER A 267 2.59 -4.43 9.18
CA SER A 267 1.39 -3.89 8.55
C SER A 267 1.35 -2.37 8.67
N MET A 268 1.64 -1.83 9.86
CA MET A 268 1.72 -0.39 10.10
C MET A 268 2.69 0.28 9.12
N ILE A 269 3.93 -0.20 9.01
CA ILE A 269 4.92 0.39 8.11
C ILE A 269 4.49 0.24 6.65
N THR A 270 3.92 -0.90 6.29
CA THR A 270 3.44 -1.15 4.93
C THR A 270 2.34 -0.14 4.54
N PHE A 271 1.30 0.01 5.36
CA PHE A 271 0.20 0.95 5.12
C PHE A 271 0.62 2.41 5.20
N THR A 272 1.49 2.78 6.14
CA THR A 272 2.08 4.12 6.20
C THR A 272 2.86 4.44 4.92
N GLY A 273 3.66 3.49 4.42
CA GLY A 273 4.35 3.64 3.14
C GLY A 273 3.41 3.84 1.95
N GLY A 274 2.31 3.09 1.91
CA GLY A 274 1.23 3.28 0.92
C GLY A 274 0.62 4.68 0.98
N ALA A 275 0.18 5.12 2.16
CA ALA A 275 -0.46 6.41 2.38
C ALA A 275 0.47 7.60 2.06
N LEU A 276 1.74 7.49 2.44
CA LEU A 276 2.78 8.46 2.07
C LEU A 276 2.97 8.51 0.55
N GLY A 277 2.97 7.36 -0.12
CA GLY A 277 3.00 7.27 -1.58
C GLY A 277 1.86 8.04 -2.23
N GLN A 278 0.62 7.74 -1.83
CA GLN A 278 -0.56 8.41 -2.37
C GLN A 278 -0.48 9.93 -2.21
N THR A 279 -0.09 10.41 -1.02
CA THR A 279 0.07 11.83 -0.72
C THR A 279 1.16 12.45 -1.59
N PHE A 280 2.34 11.83 -1.63
CA PHE A 280 3.49 12.29 -2.39
C PHE A 280 3.17 12.40 -3.89
N PHE A 281 2.59 11.36 -4.49
CA PHE A 281 2.27 11.38 -5.93
C PHE A 281 1.13 12.35 -6.27
N GLY A 282 0.16 12.54 -5.36
CA GLY A 282 -0.87 13.56 -5.53
C GLY A 282 -0.30 14.98 -5.52
N VAL A 283 0.62 15.28 -4.60
CA VAL A 283 1.33 16.56 -4.54
C VAL A 283 2.23 16.73 -5.75
N LEU A 284 3.02 15.70 -6.11
CA LEU A 284 3.92 15.71 -7.26
C LEU A 284 3.16 16.04 -8.55
N LEU A 285 2.04 15.36 -8.81
CA LEU A 285 1.21 15.61 -9.98
C LEU A 285 0.71 17.06 -10.02
N ARG A 286 0.20 17.57 -8.89
CA ARG A 286 -0.30 18.95 -8.78
C ARG A 286 0.79 19.99 -8.99
N THR A 287 1.95 19.80 -8.36
CA THR A 287 3.11 20.70 -8.52
C THR A 287 3.60 20.72 -9.96
N LEU A 288 3.76 19.55 -10.60
CA LEU A 288 4.26 19.46 -11.97
C LEU A 288 3.26 19.97 -13.01
N SER A 289 1.96 19.81 -12.76
CA SER A 289 0.91 20.32 -13.66
C SER A 289 0.72 21.85 -13.59
N GLY A 290 1.34 22.52 -12.62
CA GLY A 290 1.12 23.96 -12.38
C GLY A 290 -0.25 24.30 -11.78
N ALA A 291 -1.10 23.30 -11.49
CA ALA A 291 -2.44 23.51 -10.94
C ALA A 291 -2.44 24.12 -9.54
N GLY A 292 -1.42 23.81 -8.72
CA GLY A 292 -1.43 24.16 -7.30
C GLY A 292 -2.68 23.62 -6.60
N ASP A 293 -3.45 24.52 -5.99
CA ASP A 293 -4.73 24.19 -5.33
C ASP A 293 -5.94 24.20 -6.27
N ALA A 294 -5.78 24.70 -7.51
CA ALA A 294 -6.85 24.69 -8.47
C ALA A 294 -7.22 23.24 -8.87
N PRO A 295 -8.44 23.02 -9.41
CA PRO A 295 -8.80 21.74 -10.00
C PRO A 295 -7.80 21.34 -11.10
N LEU A 296 -7.42 20.07 -11.19
CA LEU A 296 -6.48 19.60 -12.22
C LEU A 296 -6.99 19.88 -13.64
N ALA A 297 -8.31 19.92 -13.83
CA ALA A 297 -8.97 20.29 -15.07
C ALA A 297 -8.60 21.69 -15.61
N THR A 298 -8.13 22.60 -14.75
CA THR A 298 -7.74 23.96 -15.17
C THR A 298 -6.28 24.05 -15.62
N ALA A 299 -5.49 23.00 -15.42
CA ALA A 299 -4.09 22.97 -15.84
C ALA A 299 -3.96 22.92 -17.38
N PRO A 300 -2.95 23.57 -17.97
CA PRO A 300 -2.65 23.41 -19.39
C PRO A 300 -2.41 21.93 -19.72
N ARG A 301 -3.08 21.43 -20.77
CA ARG A 301 -2.98 20.01 -21.18
C ARG A 301 -1.55 19.50 -21.40
N PRO A 302 -0.62 20.26 -22.03
CA PRO A 302 0.76 19.82 -22.19
C PRO A 302 1.46 19.58 -20.84
N ASP A 303 1.26 20.48 -19.89
CA ASP A 303 1.87 20.40 -18.55
C ASP A 303 1.28 19.23 -17.76
N LEU A 304 -0.04 19.01 -17.87
CA LEU A 304 -0.70 17.87 -17.24
C LEU A 304 -0.19 16.53 -17.80
N LEU A 305 -0.03 16.42 -19.12
CA LEU A 305 0.54 15.22 -19.76
C LEU A 305 1.99 14.97 -19.32
N ALA A 306 2.83 16.02 -19.28
CA ALA A 306 4.19 15.93 -18.80
C ALA A 306 4.24 15.53 -17.31
N ALA A 307 3.36 16.09 -16.49
CA ALA A 307 3.24 15.76 -15.07
C ALA A 307 2.89 14.28 -14.85
N PHE A 308 1.98 13.72 -15.65
CA PHE A 308 1.69 12.28 -15.61
C PHE A 308 2.89 11.43 -16.04
N GLY A 309 3.54 11.78 -17.17
CA GLY A 309 4.70 11.05 -17.66
C GLY A 309 5.83 11.00 -16.63
N ILE A 310 6.17 12.15 -16.02
CA ILE A 310 7.16 12.25 -14.94
C ILE A 310 6.70 11.46 -13.72
N SER A 311 5.44 11.57 -13.30
CA SER A 311 4.91 10.85 -12.14
C SER A 311 5.00 9.33 -12.33
N PHE A 312 4.62 8.80 -13.48
CA PHE A 312 4.81 7.38 -13.81
C PHE A 312 6.29 6.99 -13.88
N GLY A 313 7.17 7.87 -14.38
CA GLY A 313 8.62 7.68 -14.33
C GLY A 313 9.17 7.59 -12.90
N VAL A 314 8.66 8.39 -11.97
CA VAL A 314 9.01 8.30 -10.55
C VAL A 314 8.48 7.01 -9.94
N VAL A 315 7.29 6.53 -10.35
CA VAL A 315 6.77 5.20 -9.96
C VAL A 315 7.73 4.09 -10.40
N VAL A 316 8.33 4.16 -11.59
CA VAL A 316 9.37 3.20 -12.03
C VAL A 316 10.54 3.16 -11.05
N GLY A 317 11.03 4.32 -10.61
CA GLY A 317 12.09 4.41 -9.61
C GLY A 317 11.70 3.76 -8.29
N VAL A 318 10.51 4.05 -7.76
CA VAL A 318 10.00 3.46 -6.51
C VAL A 318 9.82 1.94 -6.62
N ALA A 319 9.29 1.46 -7.74
CA ALA A 319 9.14 0.03 -8.00
C ALA A 319 10.52 -0.67 -8.12
N ALA A 320 11.48 -0.05 -8.79
CA ALA A 320 12.85 -0.58 -8.89
C ALA A 320 13.55 -0.64 -7.51
N LEU A 321 13.34 0.36 -6.64
CA LEU A 321 13.81 0.34 -5.26
C LEU A 321 13.24 -0.84 -4.47
N ALA A 322 11.96 -1.17 -4.66
CA ALA A 322 11.38 -2.38 -4.09
C ALA A 322 12.13 -3.63 -4.56
N GLY A 323 12.63 -3.65 -5.82
CA GLY A 323 13.41 -4.75 -6.39
C GLY A 323 14.72 -4.98 -5.64
N ILE A 324 15.39 -3.89 -5.27
CA ILE A 324 16.64 -3.92 -4.48
C ILE A 324 16.39 -4.58 -3.11
N PHE A 325 15.29 -4.23 -2.44
CA PHE A 325 14.89 -4.90 -1.20
C PHE A 325 14.50 -6.37 -1.44
N GLY A 326 13.85 -6.64 -2.58
CA GLY A 326 13.45 -7.98 -3.02
C GLY A 326 14.62 -8.95 -3.16
N LEU A 327 15.80 -8.48 -3.56
CA LEU A 327 17.01 -9.30 -3.66
C LEU A 327 17.46 -9.89 -2.31
N ARG A 328 17.06 -9.29 -1.19
CA ARG A 328 17.40 -9.77 0.16
C ARG A 328 16.33 -10.68 0.76
N LEU A 329 15.26 -10.98 0.02
CA LEU A 329 14.23 -11.90 0.45
C LEU A 329 14.70 -13.37 0.47
N PRO A 330 14.05 -14.23 1.28
CA PRO A 330 14.29 -15.67 1.28
C PRO A 330 14.16 -16.29 -0.13
N GLY A 331 15.25 -16.89 -0.61
CA GLY A 331 15.33 -17.51 -1.93
C GLY A 331 14.92 -18.98 -1.99
N ARG A 332 14.66 -19.62 -0.84
CA ARG A 332 14.18 -21.00 -0.73
C ARG A 332 12.90 -21.02 0.11
N PRO A 333 11.98 -21.97 -0.12
CA PRO A 333 10.83 -22.18 0.74
C PRO A 333 11.27 -22.28 2.20
N MET A 334 10.65 -21.51 3.09
CA MET A 334 10.82 -21.67 4.52
C MET A 334 9.83 -22.72 5.02
N VAL A 335 9.98 -23.95 4.52
CA VAL A 335 9.31 -25.10 5.11
C VAL A 335 10.03 -25.33 6.44
N LYS A 336 9.30 -25.20 7.55
CA LYS A 336 9.76 -25.80 8.80
C LYS A 336 9.77 -27.31 8.59
N ASP A 337 10.85 -27.95 8.99
CA ASP A 337 10.91 -29.37 9.34
C ASP A 337 9.83 -29.68 10.39
N VAL A 338 8.58 -29.79 9.97
CA VAL A 338 7.47 -30.27 10.76
C VAL A 338 7.17 -31.65 10.20
N ILE A 339 7.35 -32.64 11.07
CA ILE A 339 7.30 -34.10 10.86
C ILE A 339 8.67 -34.75 10.60
N THR A 340 9.57 -34.72 11.59
CA THR A 340 10.38 -35.88 11.99
C THR A 340 10.75 -35.76 13.47
N THR A 341 9.79 -35.98 14.36
CA THR A 341 10.08 -36.37 15.75
C THR A 341 9.03 -37.37 16.19
N GLY A 342 9.48 -38.62 16.38
CA GLY A 342 8.83 -39.63 17.21
C GLY A 342 8.02 -40.68 16.46
N ASP A 343 8.70 -41.71 15.96
CA ASP A 343 8.38 -43.10 16.31
C ASP A 343 9.64 -43.71 16.94
#